data_AF-A0A5B9Q885-F1
#
_entry.id   AF-A0A5B9Q885-F1
#
_cell.length_a   1.000
_cell.length_b   1.000
_cell.length_c   1.000
_cell.angle_alpha   90.00
_cell.angle_beta   90.00
_cell.angle_gamma   90.00
#
_symmetry.space_group_name_H-M   'P 1'
#
loop_
_entity.id
_entity.type
_entity.pdbx_description
1 polymer ?
#
loop_
_entity_poly.entity_id
_entity_poly.type
_entity_poly.pdbx_seq_one_letter_code
_entity_poly.pdbx_strand_id
1 'polypeptide(L)'
;MLVLSRGPQDKIVFPNLGITVEILRVDGHRVRVGVDAPKDIRILRHELTETLNGELQSEAEREAESKRTHDLRNRLNGAQLSLSLMEKQLDRGMHDEALASLHSAIHEIDQLDGSAKTEVSDDSVGEPANPIPRALLVEDDSNECELLAGYLRMSGYEVETAQDGLQAMVQLARRDRPDVVLLDMHMPRMDGPKTVKSIRLNPDYSGVKVFAVTGSQPEEMNVEIGPRGVDRWFQKPIRPQELVDSLNDELLGAAKVH
;
A
#
# COMPACT_ATOMS: atom_id res chain seq x y z
N MET A 1 -24.54 6.09 28.31
CA MET A 1 -23.39 5.66 29.15
C MET A 1 -23.68 4.25 29.63
N LEU A 2 -22.86 3.28 29.23
CA LEU A 2 -22.98 1.90 29.69
C LEU A 2 -22.38 1.81 31.10
N VAL A 3 -23.14 1.29 32.07
CA VAL A 3 -22.67 1.12 33.45
C VAL A 3 -22.28 -0.34 33.63
N LEU A 4 -20.97 -0.60 33.60
CA LEU A 4 -20.42 -1.96 33.65
C LEU A 4 -20.11 -2.42 35.08
N SER A 5 -20.05 -1.51 36.05
CA SER A 5 -19.65 -1.82 37.42
C SER A 5 -20.16 -0.75 38.41
N ARG A 6 -20.41 -1.15 39.65
CA ARG A 6 -20.87 -0.27 40.75
C ARG A 6 -20.22 -0.60 42.10
N GLY A 7 -19.46 -1.69 42.21
CA GLY A 7 -18.83 -2.14 43.44
C GLY A 7 -17.36 -1.74 43.54
N PRO A 8 -16.82 -1.58 44.76
CA PRO A 8 -15.37 -1.47 44.96
C PRO A 8 -14.68 -2.78 44.52
N GLN A 9 -13.46 -2.68 43.97
CA GLN A 9 -12.64 -3.77 43.42
C GLN A 9 -13.14 -4.42 42.12
N ASP A 10 -14.21 -3.90 41.52
CA ASP A 10 -14.64 -4.33 40.20
C ASP A 10 -13.59 -3.94 39.12
N LYS A 11 -13.44 -4.82 38.13
CA LYS A 11 -12.51 -4.65 37.00
C LYS A 11 -13.27 -4.58 35.68
N ILE A 12 -12.90 -3.61 34.84
CA ILE A 12 -13.39 -3.43 33.48
C ILE A 12 -12.21 -3.65 32.55
N VAL A 13 -12.36 -4.57 31.60
CA VAL A 13 -11.28 -4.98 30.70
C VAL A 13 -11.60 -4.56 29.26
N PHE A 14 -10.61 -3.99 28.57
CA PHE A 14 -10.64 -3.68 27.16
C PHE A 14 -9.68 -4.65 26.44
N PRO A 15 -10.14 -5.87 26.10
CA PRO A 15 -9.25 -6.97 25.70
C PRO A 15 -8.44 -6.66 24.44
N ASN A 16 -9.03 -5.95 23.48
CA ASN A 16 -8.36 -5.59 22.22
C ASN A 16 -7.32 -4.48 22.39
N LEU A 17 -7.34 -3.76 23.51
CA LEU A 17 -6.41 -2.67 23.82
C LEU A 17 -5.42 -3.07 24.94
N GLY A 18 -5.60 -4.24 25.56
CA GLY A 18 -4.81 -4.63 26.73
C GLY A 18 -4.98 -3.71 27.95
N ILE A 19 -6.03 -2.88 27.99
CA ILE A 19 -6.27 -1.93 29.08
C ILE A 19 -7.18 -2.57 30.14
N THR A 20 -6.82 -2.40 31.41
CA THR A 20 -7.67 -2.78 32.55
C THR A 20 -7.95 -1.56 33.42
N VAL A 21 -9.21 -1.34 33.75
CA VAL A 21 -9.67 -0.27 34.63
C VAL A 21 -10.23 -0.90 35.90
N GLU A 22 -9.69 -0.52 37.05
CA GLU A 22 -10.05 -1.08 38.36
C GLU A 22 -10.61 0.00 39.29
N ILE A 23 -11.73 -0.28 39.95
CA ILE A 23 -12.29 0.60 40.97
C ILE A 23 -11.55 0.36 42.29
N LEU A 24 -10.56 1.18 42.59
CA LEU A 24 -9.74 1.05 43.79
C LEU A 24 -10.51 1.39 45.07
N ARG A 25 -11.40 2.39 45.02
CA ARG A 25 -12.16 2.85 46.19
C ARG A 25 -13.39 3.65 45.79
N VAL A 26 -14.47 3.52 46.55
CA VAL A 26 -15.70 4.32 46.44
C VAL A 26 -15.99 4.99 47.78
N ASP A 27 -15.92 6.32 47.84
CA ASP A 27 -16.24 7.14 49.01
C ASP A 27 -17.35 8.14 48.66
N GLY A 28 -18.61 7.78 48.92
CA GLY A 28 -19.76 8.63 48.59
C GLY A 28 -19.82 8.96 47.09
N HIS A 29 -19.56 10.22 46.74
CA HIS A 29 -19.54 10.70 45.34
C HIS A 29 -18.17 10.66 44.67
N ARG A 30 -17.12 10.19 45.35
CA ARG A 30 -15.77 10.08 44.77
C ARG A 30 -15.43 8.62 44.53
N VAL A 31 -15.02 8.33 43.30
CA VAL A 31 -14.50 7.02 42.90
C VAL A 31 -13.02 7.20 42.57
N ARG A 32 -12.17 6.38 43.17
CA ARG A 32 -10.76 6.27 42.78
C ARG A 32 -10.65 5.10 41.79
N VAL A 33 -10.14 5.40 40.61
CA VAL A 33 -9.97 4.45 39.53
C VAL A 33 -8.48 4.28 39.26
N GLY A 34 -8.02 3.03 39.16
CA GLY A 34 -6.72 2.66 38.62
C GLY A 34 -6.88 2.27 37.15
N VAL A 35 -5.97 2.72 36.30
CA VAL A 35 -5.93 2.29 34.89
C VAL A 35 -4.56 1.67 34.65
N ASP A 36 -4.57 0.43 34.22
CA ASP A 36 -3.41 -0.31 33.76
C ASP A 36 -3.46 -0.39 32.22
N ALA A 37 -2.41 0.07 31.55
CA ALA A 37 -2.32 0.04 30.10
C ALA A 37 -0.89 -0.27 29.64
N PRO A 38 -0.74 -0.88 28.45
CA PRO A 38 0.53 -1.04 27.76
C PRO A 38 1.31 0.27 27.60
N LYS A 39 2.65 0.20 27.54
CA LYS A 39 3.54 1.39 27.51
C LYS A 39 3.38 2.24 26.25
N ASP A 40 2.90 1.64 25.17
CA ASP A 40 2.57 2.25 23.88
C ASP A 40 1.23 2.99 23.89
N ILE A 41 0.38 2.75 24.89
CA ILE A 41 -0.92 3.39 25.04
C ILE A 41 -0.81 4.56 26.02
N ARG A 42 -0.85 5.78 25.49
CA ARG A 42 -0.83 7.00 26.30
C ARG A 42 -2.19 7.24 26.96
N ILE A 43 -2.22 7.23 28.29
CA ILE A 43 -3.39 7.62 29.10
C ILE A 43 -3.23 9.07 29.52
N LEU A 44 -4.18 9.91 29.16
CA LEU A 44 -4.18 11.34 29.49
C LEU A 44 -5.48 11.73 30.19
N ARG A 45 -5.39 12.77 31.01
CA ARG A 45 -6.59 13.43 31.53
C ARG A 45 -7.19 14.32 30.44
N HIS A 46 -8.49 14.52 30.47
CA HIS A 46 -9.22 15.25 29.43
C HIS A 46 -8.66 16.67 29.23
N GLU A 47 -8.30 17.36 30.31
CA GLU A 47 -7.69 18.69 30.27
C GLU A 47 -6.32 18.77 29.57
N LEU A 48 -5.67 17.62 29.30
CA LEU A 48 -4.38 17.53 28.59
C LEU A 48 -4.55 17.11 27.12
N THR A 49 -5.78 16.90 26.63
CA THR A 49 -6.01 16.45 25.25
C THR A 49 -5.91 17.55 24.19
N GLU A 50 -6.23 18.81 24.54
CA GLU A 50 -6.17 19.93 23.60
C GLU A 50 -4.73 20.33 23.21
N THR A 51 -3.80 20.33 24.17
CA THR A 51 -2.37 20.61 23.94
C THR A 51 -1.73 19.56 23.03
N LEU A 52 -2.06 18.28 23.24
CA LEU A 52 -1.52 17.18 22.45
C LEU A 52 -2.08 17.15 21.02
N ASN A 53 -3.35 17.52 20.83
CA ASN A 53 -3.94 17.61 19.50
C ASN A 53 -3.27 18.70 18.65
N GLY A 54 -2.87 19.83 19.25
CA GLY A 54 -2.10 20.87 18.57
C GLY A 54 -0.68 20.43 18.20
N GLU A 55 0.00 19.71 19.09
CA GLU A 55 1.34 19.14 18.83
C GLU A 55 1.30 18.08 17.72
N LEU A 56 0.32 17.16 17.76
CA LEU A 56 0.11 16.14 16.73
C LEU A 56 -0.28 16.72 15.37
N GLN A 57 -1.10 17.78 15.34
CA GLN A 57 -1.40 18.51 14.10
C GLN A 57 -0.15 19.17 13.52
N SER A 58 0.69 19.79 14.36
CA SER A 58 1.93 20.43 13.91
C SER A 58 2.99 19.44 13.41
N GLU A 59 3.05 18.23 14.01
CA GLU A 59 3.91 17.15 13.53
C GLU A 59 3.38 16.58 12.20
N ALA A 60 2.07 16.34 12.09
CA ALA A 60 1.44 15.87 10.86
C ALA A 60 1.56 16.89 9.71
N GLU A 61 1.48 18.19 9.98
CA GLU A 61 1.68 19.26 8.99
C GLU A 61 3.13 19.32 8.50
N ARG A 62 4.11 19.23 9.40
CA ARG A 62 5.54 19.17 9.05
C ARG A 62 5.89 17.90 8.27
N GLU A 63 5.31 16.77 8.64
CA GLU A 63 5.48 15.50 7.95
C GLU A 63 4.82 15.54 6.56
N ALA A 64 3.62 16.13 6.44
CA ALA A 64 2.95 16.34 5.16
C ALA A 64 3.71 17.31 4.25
N GLU A 65 4.27 18.40 4.78
CA GLU A 65 5.07 19.36 4.03
C GLU A 65 6.40 18.76 3.58
N SER A 66 7.08 18.01 4.46
CA SER A 66 8.27 17.22 4.11
C SER A 66 7.97 16.21 3.00
N LYS A 67 6.83 15.49 3.11
CA LYS A 67 6.38 14.51 2.11
C LYS A 67 6.03 15.16 0.76
N ARG A 68 5.36 16.32 0.75
CA ARG A 68 5.09 17.09 -0.48
C ARG A 68 6.37 17.57 -1.15
N THR A 69 7.32 18.05 -0.35
CA THR A 69 8.62 18.53 -0.88
C THR A 69 9.45 17.37 -1.43
N HIS A 70 9.39 16.21 -0.78
CA HIS A 70 10.01 14.97 -1.24
C HIS A 70 9.38 14.48 -2.56
N ASP A 71 8.06 14.43 -2.65
CA ASP A 71 7.33 14.01 -3.84
C ASP A 71 7.62 14.94 -5.05
N LEU A 72 7.59 16.26 -4.83
CA LEU A 72 7.98 17.26 -5.82
C LEU A 72 9.40 17.02 -6.37
N ARG A 73 10.37 16.78 -5.48
CA ARG A 73 11.76 16.50 -5.88
C ARG A 73 11.86 15.21 -6.69
N ASN A 74 11.17 14.16 -6.28
CA ASN A 74 11.23 12.87 -6.96
C ASN A 74 10.65 12.97 -8.37
N ARG A 75 9.52 13.66 -8.54
CA ARG A 75 8.87 13.87 -9.85
C ARG A 75 9.71 14.74 -10.78
N LEU A 76 10.31 15.82 -10.27
CA LEU A 76 11.25 16.63 -11.05
C LEU A 76 12.47 15.81 -11.50
N ASN A 77 13.02 14.97 -10.62
CA ASN A 77 14.11 14.07 -10.97
C ASN A 77 13.69 13.05 -12.05
N GLY A 78 12.48 12.50 -11.95
CA GLY A 78 11.89 11.60 -12.94
C GLY A 78 11.77 12.26 -14.32
N ALA A 79 11.17 13.46 -14.37
CA ALA A 79 11.04 14.23 -15.60
C ALA A 79 12.41 14.52 -16.24
N GLN A 80 13.40 14.89 -15.44
CA GLN A 80 14.76 15.17 -15.92
C GLN A 80 15.45 13.93 -16.51
N LEU A 81 15.28 12.76 -15.89
CA LEU A 81 15.81 11.48 -16.40
C LEU A 81 15.17 11.12 -17.74
N SER A 82 13.85 11.26 -17.85
CA SER A 82 13.10 10.99 -19.08
C SER A 82 13.53 11.91 -20.22
N LEU A 83 13.75 13.21 -19.95
CA LEU A 83 14.30 14.14 -20.96
C LEU A 83 15.74 13.78 -21.37
N SER A 84 16.59 13.38 -20.42
CA SER A 84 17.96 12.95 -20.71
C SER A 84 18.00 11.67 -21.56
N LEU A 85 17.04 10.77 -21.35
CA LEU A 85 16.88 9.56 -22.15
C LEU A 85 16.39 9.88 -23.56
N MET A 86 15.39 10.77 -23.66
CA MET A 86 14.89 11.27 -24.94
C MET A 86 16.03 11.84 -25.80
N GLU A 87 16.89 12.68 -25.24
CA GLU A 87 18.03 13.27 -25.95
C GLU A 87 18.97 12.18 -26.52
N LYS A 88 19.31 11.17 -25.71
CA LYS A 88 20.12 10.02 -26.15
C LYS A 88 19.44 9.16 -27.22
N GLN A 89 18.11 9.07 -27.20
CA GLN A 89 17.34 8.31 -28.19
C GLN A 89 17.26 9.06 -29.52
N LEU A 90 17.10 10.39 -29.49
CA LEU A 90 17.16 11.25 -30.66
C LEU A 90 18.53 11.19 -31.34
N ASP A 91 19.62 11.24 -30.57
CA ASP A 91 20.99 11.09 -31.10
C ASP A 91 21.20 9.76 -31.85
N ARG A 92 20.40 8.75 -31.53
CA ARG A 92 20.44 7.41 -32.15
C ARG A 92 19.38 7.21 -33.24
N GLY A 93 18.59 8.23 -33.55
CA GLY A 93 17.49 8.16 -34.52
C GLY A 93 16.29 7.31 -34.07
N MET A 94 16.17 7.02 -32.77
CA MET A 94 15.09 6.21 -32.20
C MET A 94 13.91 7.11 -31.83
N HIS A 95 13.20 7.61 -32.85
CA HIS A 95 12.20 8.67 -32.68
C HIS A 95 10.97 8.24 -31.86
N ASP A 96 10.48 7.02 -32.05
CA ASP A 96 9.28 6.54 -31.32
C ASP A 96 9.56 6.38 -29.82
N GLU A 97 10.75 5.90 -29.48
CA GLU A 97 11.20 5.74 -28.11
C GLU A 97 11.48 7.10 -27.44
N ALA A 98 12.02 8.05 -28.21
CA ALA A 98 12.19 9.43 -27.76
C ALA A 98 10.84 10.10 -27.46
N LEU A 99 9.82 9.89 -28.31
CA LEU A 99 8.46 10.37 -28.06
C LEU A 99 7.87 9.75 -26.79
N ALA A 100 8.08 8.46 -26.56
CA ALA A 100 7.65 7.81 -25.32
C ALA A 100 8.33 8.43 -24.08
N SER A 101 9.63 8.69 -24.15
CA SER A 101 10.38 9.36 -23.09
C SER A 101 9.88 10.80 -22.84
N LEU A 102 9.50 11.53 -23.90
CA LEU A 102 8.90 12.86 -23.76
C LEU A 102 7.55 12.81 -23.04
N HIS A 103 6.66 11.89 -23.42
CA HIS A 103 5.38 11.71 -22.74
C HIS A 103 5.56 11.33 -21.27
N SER A 104 6.56 10.50 -20.95
CA SER A 104 6.90 10.20 -19.56
C SER A 104 7.33 11.45 -18.78
N ALA A 105 8.15 12.32 -19.38
CA ALA A 105 8.57 13.56 -18.74
C ALA A 105 7.39 14.52 -18.49
N ILE A 106 6.49 14.66 -19.47
CA ILE A 106 5.27 15.48 -19.34
C ILE A 106 4.37 14.91 -18.23
N HIS A 107 4.21 13.60 -18.17
CA HIS A 107 3.39 12.96 -17.15
C HIS A 107 3.89 13.23 -15.73
N GLU A 108 5.20 13.16 -15.49
CA GLU A 108 5.79 13.51 -14.19
C GLU A 108 5.52 14.98 -13.81
N ILE A 109 5.52 15.88 -14.79
CA ILE A 109 5.25 17.32 -14.59
C ILE A 109 3.75 17.58 -14.36
N ASP A 110 2.86 16.99 -15.15
CA ASP A 110 1.41 17.15 -15.00
C ASP A 110 0.93 16.67 -13.64
N GLN A 111 1.57 15.62 -13.14
CA GLN A 111 1.28 15.12 -11.82
C GLN A 111 1.66 16.13 -10.71
N LEU A 112 2.61 17.07 -10.94
CA LEU A 112 2.94 18.15 -9.98
C LEU A 112 1.80 19.17 -9.79
N ASP A 113 0.98 19.38 -10.83
CA ASP A 113 -0.02 20.44 -10.88
C ASP A 113 -1.38 20.05 -10.27
N GLY A 114 -1.45 18.92 -9.56
CA GLY A 114 -2.65 18.26 -9.06
C GLY A 114 -3.74 19.16 -8.46
N SER A 115 -4.53 19.82 -9.33
CA SER A 115 -5.89 20.36 -9.21
C SER A 115 -6.33 21.14 -10.47
N ALA A 116 -6.07 20.65 -11.68
CA ALA A 116 -6.82 21.12 -12.86
C ALA A 116 -6.81 20.08 -13.98
N LYS A 117 -8.01 19.76 -14.46
CA LYS A 117 -8.33 19.03 -15.70
C LYS A 117 -7.36 19.34 -16.83
N THR A 118 -7.04 18.33 -17.64
CA THR A 118 -7.06 18.30 -19.12
C THR A 118 -6.67 16.85 -19.49
N GLU A 119 -7.60 15.92 -19.75
CA GLU A 119 -8.20 15.73 -21.08
C GLU A 119 -7.32 16.27 -22.21
N VAL A 120 -6.16 15.65 -22.45
CA VAL A 120 -5.58 15.70 -23.79
C VAL A 120 -6.09 14.46 -24.52
N SER A 121 -7.24 14.67 -25.17
CA SER A 121 -7.67 13.89 -26.32
C SER A 121 -6.58 13.96 -27.39
N ASP A 122 -5.88 12.85 -27.62
CA ASP A 122 -5.31 12.60 -28.95
C ASP A 122 -6.17 11.53 -29.64
N ASP A 123 -6.63 11.94 -30.81
CA ASP A 123 -7.69 11.34 -31.60
C ASP A 123 -7.05 10.26 -32.48
N SER A 124 -6.98 9.02 -31.98
CA SER A 124 -6.78 7.86 -32.87
C SER A 124 -7.46 6.59 -32.38
N VAL A 125 -8.63 6.35 -32.97
CA VAL A 125 -9.25 5.05 -33.29
C VAL A 125 -9.44 4.06 -32.14
N GLY A 126 -10.57 4.22 -31.45
CA GLY A 126 -11.51 3.16 -31.06
C GLY A 126 -10.99 1.76 -30.76
N GLU A 127 -10.53 1.55 -29.53
CA GLU A 127 -10.74 0.30 -28.78
C GLU A 127 -11.36 0.67 -27.42
N PRO A 128 -12.23 -0.19 -26.83
CA PRO A 128 -12.82 0.10 -25.53
C PRO A 128 -11.70 0.32 -24.52
N ALA A 129 -11.71 1.47 -23.84
CA ALA A 129 -10.72 1.80 -22.82
C ALA A 129 -10.70 0.68 -21.76
N ASN A 130 -9.69 -0.18 -21.83
CA ASN A 130 -9.45 -1.16 -20.79
C ASN A 130 -9.17 -0.36 -19.51
N PRO A 131 -9.83 -0.68 -18.38
CA PRO A 131 -9.52 -0.04 -17.11
C PRO A 131 -8.03 -0.23 -16.79
N ILE A 132 -7.38 0.83 -16.31
CA ILE A 132 -5.97 0.79 -15.91
C ILE A 132 -5.84 -0.25 -14.78
N PRO A 133 -5.01 -1.30 -14.94
CA PRO A 133 -4.91 -2.36 -13.94
C PRO A 133 -4.23 -1.84 -12.67
N ARG A 134 -4.77 -2.23 -11.52
CA ARG A 134 -4.35 -1.76 -10.19
C ARG A 134 -3.55 -2.85 -9.49
N ALA A 135 -2.31 -2.54 -9.12
CA ALA A 135 -1.41 -3.43 -8.40
C ALA A 135 -1.16 -2.95 -6.98
N LEU A 136 -1.12 -3.88 -6.03
CA LEU A 136 -0.64 -3.65 -4.67
C LEU A 136 0.70 -4.38 -4.48
N LEU A 137 1.77 -3.62 -4.28
CA LEU A 137 3.10 -4.16 -3.99
C LEU A 137 3.34 -4.20 -2.48
N VAL A 138 3.67 -5.37 -1.95
CA VAL A 138 3.92 -5.62 -0.53
C VAL A 138 5.38 -6.05 -0.34
N GLU A 139 6.19 -5.16 0.19
CA GLU A 139 7.66 -5.29 0.27
C GLU A 139 8.17 -4.44 1.45
N ASP A 140 9.01 -5.00 2.33
CA ASP A 140 9.48 -4.31 3.52
C ASP A 140 10.74 -3.47 3.27
N ASP A 141 11.52 -3.78 2.23
CA ASP A 141 12.60 -2.91 1.76
C ASP A 141 12.04 -1.77 0.89
N SER A 142 12.12 -0.53 1.39
CA SER A 142 11.60 0.64 0.68
C SER A 142 12.25 0.89 -0.68
N ASN A 143 13.53 0.55 -0.85
CA ASN A 143 14.24 0.78 -2.10
C ASN A 143 13.83 -0.26 -3.16
N GLU A 144 13.75 -1.53 -2.78
CA GLU A 144 13.25 -2.60 -3.68
C GLU A 144 11.79 -2.33 -4.06
N CYS A 145 10.98 -1.88 -3.08
CA CYS A 145 9.58 -1.51 -3.30
C CYS A 145 9.44 -0.37 -4.31
N GLU A 146 10.17 0.74 -4.13
CA GLU A 146 10.10 1.90 -5.03
C GLU A 146 10.60 1.57 -6.44
N LEU A 147 11.67 0.78 -6.57
CA LEU A 147 12.21 0.36 -7.87
C LEU A 147 11.18 -0.46 -8.66
N LEU A 148 10.58 -1.47 -8.02
CA LEU A 148 9.61 -2.32 -8.69
C LEU A 148 8.29 -1.59 -8.96
N ALA A 149 7.84 -0.73 -8.03
CA ALA A 149 6.67 0.10 -8.24
C ALA A 149 6.85 1.09 -9.40
N GLY A 150 8.04 1.70 -9.53
CA GLY A 150 8.38 2.55 -10.67
C GLY A 150 8.28 1.80 -11.99
N TYR A 151 8.83 0.58 -12.05
CA TYR A 151 8.76 -0.24 -13.26
C TYR A 151 7.33 -0.63 -13.67
N LEU A 152 6.50 -1.00 -12.69
CA LEU A 152 5.09 -1.33 -12.94
C LEU A 152 4.29 -0.12 -13.42
N ARG A 153 4.53 1.06 -12.83
CA ARG A 153 3.91 2.33 -13.29
C ARG A 153 4.32 2.68 -14.71
N MET A 154 5.61 2.53 -15.05
CA MET A 154 6.09 2.68 -16.44
C MET A 154 5.41 1.70 -17.41
N SER A 155 4.93 0.57 -16.90
CA SER A 155 4.24 -0.48 -17.66
C SER A 155 2.72 -0.30 -17.68
N GLY A 156 2.20 0.84 -17.20
CA GLY A 156 0.79 1.20 -17.28
C GLY A 156 -0.09 0.72 -16.11
N TYR A 157 0.50 0.33 -14.98
CA TYR A 157 -0.25 -0.03 -13.77
C TYR A 157 -0.43 1.17 -12.82
N GLU A 158 -1.58 1.25 -12.17
CA GLU A 158 -1.73 2.05 -10.95
C GLU A 158 -1.18 1.24 -9.77
N VAL A 159 -0.17 1.75 -9.06
CA VAL A 159 0.53 0.96 -8.03
C VAL A 159 0.42 1.62 -6.66
N GLU A 160 -0.23 0.92 -5.73
CA GLU A 160 -0.19 1.16 -4.30
C GLU A 160 0.89 0.29 -3.63
N THR A 161 1.48 0.77 -2.54
CA THR A 161 2.51 0.05 -1.79
C THR A 161 2.09 -0.21 -0.35
N ALA A 162 2.62 -1.29 0.22
CA ALA A 162 2.48 -1.67 1.62
C ALA A 162 3.80 -2.26 2.13
N GLN A 163 4.17 -1.94 3.38
CA GLN A 163 5.43 -2.39 3.98
C GLN A 163 5.33 -3.72 4.73
N ASP A 164 4.12 -4.22 4.92
CA ASP A 164 3.87 -5.51 5.57
C ASP A 164 2.47 -6.04 5.22
N GLY A 165 2.22 -7.30 5.59
CA GLY A 165 0.93 -7.96 5.37
C GLY A 165 -0.25 -7.25 6.05
N LEU A 166 -0.05 -6.54 7.16
CA LEU A 166 -1.14 -5.85 7.86
C LEU A 166 -1.57 -4.60 7.08
N GLN A 167 -0.61 -3.81 6.61
CA GLN A 167 -0.88 -2.69 5.70
C GLN A 167 -1.56 -3.19 4.42
N ALA A 168 -1.11 -4.32 3.87
CA ALA A 168 -1.73 -4.91 2.68
C ALA A 168 -3.21 -5.26 2.91
N MET A 169 -3.56 -5.85 4.06
CA MET A 169 -4.96 -6.15 4.41
C MET A 169 -5.81 -4.89 4.60
N VAL A 170 -5.24 -3.81 5.15
CA VAL A 170 -5.91 -2.50 5.25
C VAL A 170 -6.20 -1.92 3.87
N GLN A 171 -5.25 -2.04 2.93
CA GLN A 171 -5.42 -1.59 1.55
C GLN A 171 -6.50 -2.40 0.81
N LEU A 172 -6.48 -3.73 0.94
CA LEU A 172 -7.48 -4.62 0.34
C LEU A 172 -8.91 -4.38 0.85
N ALA A 173 -9.06 -3.85 2.07
CA ALA A 173 -10.36 -3.54 2.64
C ALA A 173 -10.99 -2.26 2.06
N ARG A 174 -10.28 -1.48 1.25
CA ARG A 174 -10.80 -0.27 0.59
C ARG A 174 -11.76 -0.63 -0.54
N ARG A 175 -12.54 0.38 -0.99
CA ARG A 175 -13.51 0.20 -2.09
C ARG A 175 -12.82 -0.07 -3.42
N ASP A 176 -11.74 0.66 -3.70
CA ASP A 176 -10.95 0.49 -4.91
C ASP A 176 -9.95 -0.65 -4.63
N ARG A 177 -10.33 -1.88 -4.99
CA ARG A 177 -9.49 -3.07 -4.79
C ARG A 177 -8.45 -3.20 -5.92
N PRO A 178 -7.25 -3.73 -5.61
CA PRO A 178 -6.28 -4.06 -6.64
C PRO A 178 -6.73 -5.31 -7.42
N ASP A 179 -6.37 -5.37 -8.69
CA ASP A 179 -6.53 -6.57 -9.53
C ASP A 179 -5.49 -7.63 -9.17
N VAL A 180 -4.31 -7.18 -8.71
CA VAL A 180 -3.18 -8.05 -8.36
C VAL A 180 -2.43 -7.56 -7.13
N VAL A 181 -2.00 -8.50 -6.30
CA VAL A 181 -1.09 -8.30 -5.17
C VAL A 181 0.23 -8.97 -5.48
N LEU A 182 1.30 -8.19 -5.50
CA LEU A 182 2.68 -8.67 -5.56
C LEU A 182 3.21 -8.71 -4.13
N LEU A 183 3.52 -9.90 -3.63
CA LEU A 183 3.78 -10.12 -2.22
C LEU A 183 5.17 -10.72 -2.01
N ASP A 184 6.05 -10.01 -1.28
CA ASP A 184 7.24 -10.63 -0.73
C ASP A 184 6.84 -11.69 0.31
N MET A 185 7.45 -12.88 0.20
CA MET A 185 7.25 -13.95 1.16
C MET A 185 8.12 -13.81 2.41
N HIS A 186 9.25 -13.10 2.35
CA HIS A 186 10.15 -12.92 3.49
C HIS A 186 9.98 -11.52 4.07
N MET A 187 9.12 -11.38 5.08
CA MET A 187 8.92 -10.11 5.80
C MET A 187 8.99 -10.31 7.33
N PRO A 188 9.65 -9.41 8.10
CA PRO A 188 9.91 -9.59 9.52
C PRO A 188 8.70 -9.40 10.47
N ARG A 189 7.63 -8.72 10.02
CA ARG A 189 6.45 -8.39 10.88
C ARG A 189 5.26 -9.33 10.67
N MET A 190 4.81 -9.49 9.43
CA MET A 190 3.75 -10.43 9.05
C MET A 190 4.21 -11.21 7.84
N ASP A 191 4.47 -12.49 8.06
CA ASP A 191 5.03 -13.43 7.11
C ASP A 191 4.12 -13.61 5.88
N GLY A 192 4.68 -13.58 4.67
CA GLY A 192 3.92 -13.62 3.42
C GLY A 192 2.91 -14.77 3.32
N PRO A 193 3.24 -16.01 3.73
CA PRO A 193 2.27 -17.12 3.76
C PRO A 193 1.01 -16.84 4.60
N LYS A 194 1.14 -16.11 5.71
CA LYS A 194 -0.02 -15.72 6.53
C LYS A 194 -0.88 -14.68 5.82
N THR A 195 -0.26 -13.77 5.09
CA THR A 195 -0.95 -12.79 4.25
C THR A 195 -1.73 -13.48 3.14
N VAL A 196 -1.12 -14.41 2.41
CA VAL A 196 -1.81 -15.24 1.39
C VAL A 196 -3.03 -15.95 1.98
N LYS A 197 -2.85 -16.62 3.12
CA LYS A 197 -3.95 -17.31 3.80
C LYS A 197 -5.08 -16.36 4.19
N SER A 198 -4.74 -15.17 4.68
CA SER A 198 -5.73 -14.15 5.06
C SER A 198 -6.51 -13.62 3.86
N ILE A 199 -5.83 -13.44 2.71
CA ILE A 199 -6.47 -13.06 1.45
C ILE A 199 -7.44 -14.16 1.00
N ARG A 200 -7.00 -15.42 0.96
CA ARG A 200 -7.81 -16.56 0.47
C ARG A 200 -8.95 -16.97 1.40
N LEU A 201 -8.88 -16.64 2.69
CA LEU A 201 -9.98 -16.87 3.62
C LEU A 201 -11.14 -15.89 3.44
N ASN A 202 -10.94 -14.76 2.75
CA ASN A 202 -11.98 -13.78 2.50
C ASN A 202 -12.57 -13.94 1.08
N PRO A 203 -13.84 -14.35 0.94
CA PRO A 203 -14.49 -14.54 -0.36
C PRO A 203 -14.51 -13.26 -1.23
N ASP A 204 -14.52 -12.09 -0.59
CA ASP A 204 -14.50 -10.79 -1.26
C ASP A 204 -13.23 -10.56 -2.11
N TYR A 205 -12.15 -11.30 -1.83
CA TYR A 205 -10.87 -11.18 -2.53
C TYR A 205 -10.62 -12.31 -3.54
N SER A 206 -11.66 -13.09 -3.85
CA SER A 206 -11.57 -14.21 -4.81
C SER A 206 -11.17 -13.78 -6.23
N GLY A 207 -11.49 -12.54 -6.63
CA GLY A 207 -11.07 -11.97 -7.91
C GLY A 207 -9.66 -11.38 -7.91
N VAL A 208 -9.02 -11.25 -6.74
CA VAL A 208 -7.69 -10.63 -6.61
C VAL A 208 -6.61 -11.68 -6.89
N LYS A 209 -5.76 -11.41 -7.88
CA LYS A 209 -4.58 -12.23 -8.17
C LYS A 209 -3.50 -12.01 -7.12
N VAL A 210 -2.81 -13.07 -6.72
CA VAL A 210 -1.72 -12.98 -5.73
C VAL A 210 -0.48 -13.63 -6.30
N PHE A 211 0.56 -12.83 -6.50
CA PHE A 211 1.83 -13.25 -7.07
C PHE A 211 2.89 -13.22 -5.96
N ALA A 212 3.54 -14.35 -5.72
CA ALA A 212 4.65 -14.43 -4.78
C ALA A 212 5.93 -13.89 -5.44
N VAL A 213 6.67 -13.09 -4.69
CA VAL A 213 7.97 -12.53 -5.11
C VAL A 213 8.98 -12.87 -4.03
N THR A 214 9.90 -13.83 -4.25
CA THR A 214 10.79 -14.26 -3.16
C THR A 214 12.03 -15.00 -3.64
N GLY A 215 13.07 -15.07 -2.82
CA GLY A 215 14.25 -15.92 -3.08
C GLY A 215 14.02 -17.41 -2.82
N SER A 216 12.97 -17.78 -2.07
CA SER A 216 12.68 -19.15 -1.65
C SER A 216 11.78 -19.91 -2.62
N GLN A 217 11.75 -21.24 -2.49
CA GLN A 217 10.85 -22.11 -3.25
C GLN A 217 9.49 -22.29 -2.53
N PRO A 218 8.38 -22.55 -3.25
CA PRO A 218 7.06 -22.75 -2.66
C PRO A 218 7.03 -23.83 -1.56
N GLU A 219 7.78 -24.92 -1.76
CA GLU A 219 7.86 -26.07 -0.85
C GLU A 219 8.49 -25.68 0.49
N GLU A 220 9.43 -24.75 0.49
CA GLU A 220 10.10 -24.24 1.69
C GLU A 220 9.15 -23.39 2.54
N MET A 221 8.23 -22.68 1.89
CA MET A 221 7.30 -21.75 2.53
C MET A 221 5.92 -22.37 2.81
N ASN A 222 5.70 -23.63 2.39
CA ASN A 222 4.42 -24.34 2.52
C ASN A 222 3.24 -23.53 1.93
N VAL A 223 3.45 -22.93 0.75
CA VAL A 223 2.45 -22.18 0.00
C VAL A 223 2.18 -22.89 -1.33
N GLU A 224 0.90 -23.16 -1.61
CA GLU A 224 0.48 -23.79 -2.87
C GLU A 224 0.43 -22.78 -4.01
N ILE A 225 0.86 -23.19 -5.21
CA ILE A 225 0.58 -22.45 -6.44
C ILE A 225 -0.79 -22.90 -6.95
N GLY A 226 -1.77 -22.00 -6.91
CA GLY A 226 -3.14 -22.24 -7.33
C GLY A 226 -4.18 -21.45 -6.52
N PRO A 227 -5.48 -21.76 -6.67
CA PRO A 227 -6.59 -20.97 -6.13
C PRO A 227 -6.58 -20.83 -4.60
N ARG A 228 -5.92 -21.75 -3.89
CA ARG A 228 -5.83 -21.77 -2.42
C ARG A 228 -4.59 -21.08 -1.87
N GLY A 229 -3.66 -20.70 -2.73
CA GLY A 229 -2.43 -20.00 -2.37
C GLY A 229 -2.18 -18.85 -3.32
N VAL A 230 -1.08 -18.90 -4.08
CA VAL A 230 -0.70 -17.84 -5.03
C VAL A 230 -0.94 -18.27 -6.47
N ASP A 231 -1.32 -17.33 -7.33
CA ASP A 231 -1.54 -17.57 -8.75
C ASP A 231 -0.21 -17.80 -9.49
N ARG A 232 0.85 -17.10 -9.08
CA ARG A 232 2.20 -17.21 -9.66
C ARG A 232 3.29 -17.08 -8.60
N TRP A 233 4.47 -17.58 -8.93
CA TRP A 233 5.67 -17.52 -8.10
C TRP A 233 6.85 -16.99 -8.90
N PHE A 234 7.47 -15.90 -8.43
CA PHE A 234 8.62 -15.26 -9.04
C PHE A 234 9.82 -15.33 -8.11
N GLN A 235 10.93 -15.81 -8.66
CA GLN A 235 12.16 -15.92 -7.90
C GLN A 235 12.96 -14.61 -7.96
N LYS A 236 13.40 -14.09 -6.81
CA LYS A 236 14.37 -12.98 -6.77
C LYS A 236 15.76 -13.50 -7.22
N PRO A 237 16.51 -12.77 -8.06
CA PRO A 237 16.20 -11.45 -8.62
C PRO A 237 15.18 -11.54 -9.76
N ILE A 238 14.13 -10.71 -9.69
CA ILE A 238 13.07 -10.69 -10.70
C ILE A 238 13.58 -9.98 -11.96
N ARG A 239 13.24 -10.53 -13.13
CA ARG A 239 13.32 -9.79 -14.40
C ARG A 239 12.04 -8.99 -14.57
N PRO A 240 12.09 -7.65 -14.56
CA PRO A 240 10.87 -6.85 -14.54
C PRO A 240 9.95 -7.07 -15.76
N GLN A 241 10.51 -7.30 -16.95
CA GLN A 241 9.74 -7.64 -18.17
C GLN A 241 8.94 -8.93 -18.00
N GLU A 242 9.56 -10.00 -17.51
CA GLU A 242 8.89 -11.30 -17.29
C GLU A 242 7.72 -11.19 -16.29
N LEU A 243 7.87 -10.32 -15.29
CA LEU A 243 6.81 -10.02 -14.33
C LEU A 243 5.62 -9.34 -15.01
N VAL A 244 5.87 -8.28 -15.79
CA VAL A 244 4.82 -7.53 -16.48
C VAL A 244 4.10 -8.37 -17.52
N ASP A 245 4.83 -9.17 -18.29
CA ASP A 245 4.24 -10.09 -19.25
C ASP A 245 3.29 -11.07 -18.55
N SER A 246 3.72 -11.63 -17.43
CA SER A 246 2.89 -12.55 -16.64
C SER A 246 1.68 -11.88 -15.99
N LEU A 247 1.82 -10.63 -15.55
CA LEU A 247 0.72 -9.83 -15.02
C LEU A 247 -0.33 -9.57 -16.11
N ASN A 248 0.13 -9.13 -17.28
CA ASN A 248 -0.74 -8.87 -18.42
C ASN A 248 -1.48 -10.14 -18.86
N ASP A 249 -0.78 -11.27 -19.00
CA ASP A 249 -1.38 -12.55 -19.39
C ASP A 249 -2.48 -13.00 -18.41
N GLU A 250 -2.22 -12.89 -17.11
CA GLU A 250 -3.15 -13.37 -16.08
C GLU A 250 -4.36 -12.44 -15.92
N LEU A 251 -4.17 -11.13 -16.09
CA LEU A 251 -5.23 -10.13 -16.00
C LEU A 251 -6.08 -10.07 -17.29
N LEU A 252 -5.47 -10.20 -18.47
CA LEU A 252 -6.18 -10.27 -19.76
C LEU A 252 -6.87 -11.64 -19.96
N GLY A 253 -6.30 -12.70 -19.41
CA GLY A 253 -6.92 -14.03 -19.41
C GLY A 253 -8.25 -14.07 -18.65
N ALA A 254 -8.41 -13.24 -17.61
CA ALA A 254 -9.64 -13.11 -16.85
C ALA A 254 -10.77 -12.38 -17.62
N ALA A 255 -10.42 -11.53 -18.59
CA ALA A 255 -11.39 -10.77 -19.39
C ALA A 255 -12.08 -11.58 -20.50
N LYS A 256 -11.58 -12.78 -20.83
CA LYS A 256 -12.13 -13.66 -21.89
C LYS A 256 -13.18 -14.67 -21.43
N VAL A 257 -13.46 -14.73 -20.13
CA VAL A 257 -14.50 -15.60 -19.58
C VAL A 257 -15.49 -14.71 -18.86
N HIS A 258 -16.46 -14.13 -19.59
CA HIS A 258 -17.81 -13.78 -19.15
C HIS A 258 -18.64 -13.41 -20.38
#